data_AF-A0A9K3EK94-F1
#
_entry.id   AF-A0A9K3EK94-F1
#
_cell.length_a   1.000
_cell.length_b   1.000
_cell.length_c   1.000
_cell.angle_alpha   90.00
_cell.angle_beta   90.00
_cell.angle_gamma   90.00
#
_symmetry.space_group_name_H-M   'P 1'
#
loop_
_entity.id
_entity.type
_entity.pdbx_description
1 polymer ?
#
loop_
_entity_poly.entity_id
_entity_poly.type
_entity_poly.pdbx_seq_one_letter_code
_entity_poly.pdbx_strand_id
1 'polypeptide(L)'
;MISFSGNFQTNNFNEIFQFLILLCSTLCIPLSVEYIECTEMAITEFLLFILTATIGGMFLCGANDPNRKRNKEDLLAFILFEAPFWPGPVNTQPGLFWLTNKRPRAGSDLRNQSRSGKKSQYRIRLEEKQKLRFHDGLTERQLLKYVRIAGKAKGSTGQVLLQLLEMRLDNILFRLGMAPTIPGARQLVNHRHILVNGRIVDIPSYRCKPRDTIAARDEQKSRALIQNSLDSSPPEELPNHLTLQPFQYKGLVNQIIDSKWVGLKINELLVVEYYSRQT
;
A
#
# COMPACT_ATOMS: atom_id res chain seq x y z
N MET A 1 -10.51 34.29 -23.16
CA MET A 1 -11.53 34.55 -24.20
C MET A 1 -11.20 33.71 -25.42
N ILE A 2 -11.86 32.56 -25.56
CA ILE A 2 -11.99 31.86 -26.84
C ILE A 2 -13.50 31.66 -26.98
N SER A 3 -14.13 32.43 -27.87
CA SER A 3 -15.57 32.42 -28.07
C SER A 3 -15.89 31.44 -29.19
N PHE A 4 -16.51 30.31 -28.85
CA PHE A 4 -17.15 29.43 -29.83
C PHE A 4 -18.58 29.93 -30.06
N SER A 5 -18.80 30.51 -31.23
CA SER A 5 -20.13 30.87 -31.72
C SER A 5 -20.70 29.67 -32.47
N GLY A 6 -21.74 29.06 -31.90
CA GLY A 6 -22.50 27.97 -32.50
C GLY A 6 -23.81 27.80 -31.76
N ASN A 7 -24.90 28.29 -32.36
CA ASN A 7 -26.26 28.12 -31.84
C ASN A 7 -26.63 26.64 -31.84
N PHE A 8 -26.64 26.02 -30.65
CA PHE A 8 -27.27 24.73 -30.41
C PHE A 8 -28.39 24.91 -29.38
N GLN A 9 -29.62 24.67 -29.83
CA GLN A 9 -30.84 24.86 -29.05
C GLN A 9 -30.91 23.98 -27.79
N THR A 10 -31.47 24.63 -26.77
CA THR A 10 -32.02 24.17 -25.49
C THR A 10 -32.26 22.67 -25.34
N ASN A 11 -31.45 22.01 -24.49
CA ASN A 11 -31.83 20.81 -23.76
C ASN A 11 -30.96 20.72 -22.50
N ASN A 12 -31.57 20.40 -21.34
CA ASN A 12 -30.91 20.24 -20.04
C ASN A 12 -29.67 19.32 -20.06
N PHE A 13 -29.53 18.47 -21.08
CA PHE A 13 -28.35 17.65 -21.33
C PHE A 13 -27.08 18.47 -21.57
N ASN A 14 -27.17 19.63 -22.23
CA ASN A 14 -26.02 20.45 -22.56
C ASN A 14 -25.41 21.12 -21.31
N GLU A 15 -26.23 21.50 -20.33
CA GLU A 15 -25.71 22.02 -19.06
C GLU A 15 -25.00 20.93 -18.26
N ILE A 16 -25.57 19.72 -18.18
CA ILE A 16 -24.93 18.60 -17.47
C ILE A 16 -23.61 18.22 -18.15
N PHE A 17 -23.57 18.22 -19.49
CA PHE A 17 -22.35 17.91 -20.23
C PHE A 17 -21.28 19.00 -20.07
N GLN A 18 -21.67 20.28 -20.06
CA GLN A 18 -20.75 21.36 -19.74
C GLN A 18 -20.27 21.30 -18.29
N PHE A 19 -21.13 20.99 -17.32
CA PHE A 19 -20.73 20.77 -15.92
C PHE A 19 -19.79 19.58 -15.76
N LEU A 20 -19.98 18.49 -16.52
CA LEU A 20 -19.12 17.31 -16.47
C LEU A 20 -17.76 17.58 -17.11
N ILE A 21 -17.70 18.34 -18.20
CA ILE A 21 -16.45 18.81 -18.82
C ILE A 21 -15.71 19.78 -17.89
N LEU A 22 -16.44 20.65 -17.19
CA LEU A 22 -15.87 21.61 -16.23
C LEU A 22 -15.42 20.92 -14.92
N LEU A 23 -16.12 19.87 -14.47
CA LEU A 23 -15.71 18.99 -13.38
C LEU A 23 -14.48 18.17 -13.77
N CYS A 24 -14.42 17.66 -15.00
CA CYS A 24 -13.27 16.92 -15.50
C CYS A 24 -12.05 17.85 -15.66
N SER A 25 -12.22 19.08 -16.14
CA SER A 25 -11.12 20.05 -16.22
C SER A 25 -10.66 20.56 -14.86
N THR A 26 -11.55 20.70 -13.88
CA THR A 26 -11.20 21.15 -12.52
C THR A 26 -10.64 20.02 -11.64
N LEU A 27 -11.08 18.76 -11.81
CA LEU A 27 -10.56 17.59 -11.10
C LEU A 27 -9.30 16.98 -11.73
N CYS A 28 -9.02 17.25 -13.02
CA CYS A 28 -7.85 16.67 -13.71
C CYS A 28 -6.58 17.56 -13.66
N ILE A 29 -6.68 18.80 -13.17
CA ILE A 29 -5.50 19.67 -12.94
C ILE A 29 -4.65 19.23 -11.72
N PRO A 30 -5.21 18.80 -10.56
CA PRO A 30 -4.38 18.39 -9.43
C PRO A 30 -3.85 16.94 -9.55
N LEU A 31 -4.43 16.08 -10.40
CA LEU A 31 -4.02 14.68 -10.56
C LEU A 31 -3.01 14.43 -11.69
N SER A 32 -2.87 15.36 -12.65
CA SER A 32 -1.98 15.17 -13.81
C SER A 32 -0.53 15.56 -13.51
N VAL A 33 -0.26 16.51 -12.62
CA VAL A 33 1.11 16.97 -12.33
C VAL A 33 1.90 15.92 -11.52
N GLU A 34 1.27 15.26 -10.54
CA GLU A 34 1.93 14.20 -9.74
C GLU A 34 2.08 12.88 -10.51
N TYR A 35 1.22 12.59 -11.48
CA TYR A 35 1.27 11.35 -12.26
C TYR A 35 2.29 11.41 -13.41
N ILE A 36 2.49 12.59 -14.02
CA ILE A 36 3.44 12.80 -15.12
C ILE A 36 4.90 12.78 -14.61
N GLU A 37 5.19 13.36 -13.43
CA GLU A 37 6.53 13.26 -12.81
C GLU A 37 6.88 11.82 -12.38
N CYS A 38 5.87 10.98 -12.11
CA CYS A 38 6.08 9.63 -11.59
C CYS A 38 6.26 8.56 -12.68
N THR A 39 5.89 8.84 -13.94
CA THR A 39 5.75 7.78 -14.96
C THR A 39 6.55 7.96 -16.27
N GLU A 40 7.27 9.08 -16.47
CA GLU A 40 8.01 9.36 -17.74
C GLU A 40 7.15 9.11 -19.01
N MET A 41 5.83 9.28 -18.96
CA MET A 41 4.97 9.09 -20.12
C MET A 41 4.98 10.33 -21.00
N ALA A 42 5.13 10.13 -22.32
CA ALA A 42 4.95 11.21 -23.29
C ALA A 42 3.49 11.69 -23.27
N ILE A 43 3.30 13.01 -23.32
CA ILE A 43 1.99 13.69 -23.25
C ILE A 43 1.00 13.12 -24.28
N THR A 44 1.49 12.61 -25.40
CA THR A 44 0.70 12.00 -26.48
C THR A 44 -0.02 10.72 -26.08
N GLU A 45 0.58 9.87 -25.22
CA GLU A 45 -0.04 8.61 -24.79
C GLU A 45 -1.16 8.84 -23.78
N PHE A 46 -1.00 9.85 -22.92
CA PHE A 46 -2.02 10.23 -21.94
C PHE A 46 -3.28 10.80 -22.61
N LEU A 47 -3.09 11.60 -23.67
CA LEU A 47 -4.20 12.12 -24.46
C LEU A 47 -4.98 11.02 -25.19
N LEU A 48 -4.30 9.97 -25.66
CA LEU A 48 -4.95 8.83 -26.33
C LEU A 48 -5.83 8.02 -25.37
N PHE A 49 -5.40 7.84 -24.12
CA PHE A 49 -6.16 7.13 -23.09
C PHE A 49 -7.46 7.85 -22.70
N ILE A 50 -7.42 9.18 -22.60
CA ILE A 50 -8.62 9.98 -22.30
C ILE A 50 -9.61 9.93 -23.46
N LEU A 51 -9.11 9.98 -24.71
CA LEU A 51 -9.94 9.87 -25.91
C LEU A 51 -10.63 8.51 -26.05
N THR A 52 -9.94 7.40 -25.76
CA THR A 52 -10.57 6.06 -25.83
C THR A 52 -11.61 5.84 -24.74
N ALA A 53 -11.38 6.35 -23.53
CA ALA A 53 -12.34 6.26 -22.42
C ALA A 53 -13.62 7.07 -22.69
N THR A 54 -13.49 8.23 -23.32
CA THR A 54 -14.63 9.11 -23.64
C THR A 54 -15.41 8.61 -24.85
N ILE A 55 -14.74 8.16 -25.91
CA ILE A 55 -15.40 7.62 -27.11
C ILE A 55 -16.05 6.26 -26.82
N GLY A 56 -15.40 5.40 -26.03
CA GLY A 56 -15.96 4.10 -25.63
C GLY A 56 -17.22 4.22 -24.76
N GLY A 57 -17.30 5.24 -23.91
CA GLY A 57 -18.51 5.54 -23.12
C GLY A 57 -19.66 6.13 -23.96
N MET A 58 -19.35 6.87 -25.03
CA MET A 58 -20.35 7.47 -25.90
C MET A 58 -20.96 6.47 -26.89
N PHE A 59 -20.23 5.45 -27.34
CA PHE A 59 -20.72 4.50 -28.35
C PHE A 59 -21.70 3.45 -27.80
N LEU A 60 -21.68 3.19 -26.49
CA LEU A 60 -22.63 2.27 -25.82
C LEU A 60 -23.89 2.98 -25.32
N CYS A 61 -23.93 4.31 -25.37
CA CYS A 61 -25.07 5.12 -24.93
C CYS A 61 -25.87 5.67 -26.13
N GLY A 62 -26.43 4.77 -26.94
CA GLY A 62 -27.71 5.01 -27.63
C GLY A 62 -27.70 5.24 -29.15
N ALA A 63 -28.20 4.23 -29.89
CA ALA A 63 -29.07 4.47 -31.03
C ALA A 63 -30.53 4.23 -30.59
N ASN A 64 -31.30 5.32 -30.53
CA ASN A 64 -32.76 5.47 -30.61
C ASN A 64 -33.71 4.38 -30.07
N ASP A 65 -34.37 4.68 -28.94
CA ASP A 65 -35.80 4.33 -28.77
C ASP A 65 -36.49 5.26 -27.73
N PRO A 66 -37.59 5.97 -28.06
CA PRO A 66 -38.11 7.08 -27.25
C PRO A 66 -39.10 6.68 -26.14
N ASN A 67 -39.35 5.39 -25.87
CA ASN A 67 -40.44 4.97 -24.96
C ASN A 67 -40.08 3.96 -23.85
N ARG A 68 -38.80 3.80 -23.48
CA ARG A 68 -38.41 2.87 -22.40
C ARG A 68 -38.31 3.60 -21.04
N LYS A 69 -39.25 3.31 -20.13
CA LYS A 69 -39.16 3.73 -18.72
C LYS A 69 -37.99 3.02 -18.04
N ARG A 70 -37.13 3.81 -17.41
CA ARG A 70 -35.87 3.40 -16.79
C ARG A 70 -36.14 2.71 -15.45
N ASN A 71 -35.88 1.41 -15.35
CA ASN A 71 -35.97 0.67 -14.10
C ASN A 71 -34.57 0.52 -13.47
N LYS A 72 -34.49 0.46 -12.13
CA LYS A 72 -33.23 0.35 -11.37
C LYS A 72 -32.39 -0.89 -11.73
N GLU A 73 -33.00 -1.88 -12.38
CA GLU A 73 -32.37 -3.09 -12.90
C GLU A 73 -31.43 -2.81 -14.11
N ASP A 74 -31.70 -1.77 -14.91
CA ASP A 74 -30.90 -1.46 -16.12
C ASP A 74 -29.49 -0.92 -15.77
N LEU A 75 -29.32 -0.34 -14.56
CA LEU A 75 -28.01 0.10 -14.04
C LEU A 75 -27.17 -1.06 -13.50
N LEU A 76 -27.82 -2.14 -13.05
CA LEU A 76 -27.13 -3.33 -12.55
C LEU A 76 -26.71 -4.27 -13.68
N ALA A 77 -27.42 -4.25 -14.81
CA ALA A 77 -27.04 -4.97 -16.02
C ALA A 77 -25.74 -4.45 -16.68
N PHE A 78 -25.32 -3.20 -16.39
CA PHE A 78 -24.07 -2.62 -16.91
C PHE A 78 -22.81 -3.14 -16.21
N ILE A 79 -22.93 -3.75 -15.02
CA ILE A 79 -21.79 -4.24 -14.23
C ILE A 79 -21.57 -5.76 -14.42
N LEU A 80 -22.51 -6.49 -15.03
CA LEU A 80 -22.52 -7.96 -15.00
C LEU A 80 -22.53 -8.69 -16.34
N PHE A 81 -22.32 -8.03 -17.49
CA PHE A 81 -22.36 -8.75 -18.78
C PHE A 81 -21.31 -8.28 -19.81
N GLU A 82 -20.06 -8.70 -19.60
CA GLU A 82 -19.28 -9.40 -20.63
C GLU A 82 -18.35 -10.41 -19.95
N ALA A 83 -18.93 -11.55 -19.60
CA ALA A 83 -18.22 -12.81 -19.41
C ALA A 83 -18.75 -13.78 -20.46
N PRO A 84 -17.94 -14.25 -21.42
CA PRO A 84 -18.37 -15.37 -22.25
C PRO A 84 -18.12 -16.67 -21.49
N PHE A 85 -19.23 -17.29 -21.12
CA PHE A 85 -19.62 -18.65 -21.51
C PHE A 85 -18.59 -19.79 -21.35
N TRP A 86 -18.92 -20.69 -20.42
CA TRP A 86 -18.29 -21.99 -20.17
C TRP A 86 -18.82 -23.06 -21.14
N PRO A 87 -17.97 -23.95 -21.69
CA PRO A 87 -18.36 -25.31 -22.00
C PRO A 87 -17.73 -26.31 -21.01
N GLY A 88 -18.53 -27.29 -20.59
CA GLY A 88 -18.21 -28.32 -19.60
C GLY A 88 -17.06 -29.28 -19.97
N PRO A 89 -16.78 -30.26 -19.09
CA PRO A 89 -15.43 -30.67 -18.72
C PRO A 89 -14.86 -31.80 -19.58
N VAL A 90 -13.58 -31.69 -19.95
CA VAL A 90 -12.76 -32.85 -20.35
C VAL A 90 -11.31 -32.65 -19.89
N ASN A 91 -10.87 -33.63 -19.11
CA ASN A 91 -9.51 -33.91 -18.63
C ASN A 91 -8.38 -33.51 -19.59
N THR A 92 -7.48 -32.60 -19.19
CA THR A 92 -6.00 -32.72 -19.32
C THR A 92 -5.32 -31.57 -18.55
N GLN A 93 -4.34 -31.86 -17.68
CA GLN A 93 -3.27 -30.90 -17.33
C GLN A 93 -2.38 -30.65 -18.57
N PRO A 94 -1.45 -29.67 -18.65
CA PRO A 94 -1.12 -28.56 -17.74
C PRO A 94 -1.06 -27.19 -18.47
N GLY A 95 -1.03 -26.05 -17.75
CA GLY A 95 -0.55 -24.80 -18.38
C GLY A 95 -1.01 -23.47 -17.78
N LEU A 96 -0.07 -22.81 -17.10
CA LEU A 96 0.12 -21.36 -17.00
C LEU A 96 -1.03 -20.48 -16.46
N PHE A 97 -0.93 -20.18 -15.17
CA PHE A 97 -1.50 -18.99 -14.54
C PHE A 97 -0.54 -17.80 -14.75
N TRP A 98 -0.89 -16.81 -15.59
CA TRP A 98 -0.10 -15.59 -15.81
C TRP A 98 -0.45 -14.48 -14.81
N LEU A 99 -0.26 -14.70 -13.52
CA LEU A 99 0.16 -13.57 -12.69
C LEU A 99 1.63 -13.34 -12.99
N THR A 100 1.93 -12.36 -13.84
CA THR A 100 3.32 -12.02 -14.12
C THR A 100 3.95 -11.54 -12.82
N ASN A 101 4.76 -12.40 -12.22
CA ASN A 101 5.89 -12.00 -11.42
C ASN A 101 6.70 -11.03 -12.29
N LYS A 102 6.45 -9.73 -12.16
CA LYS A 102 7.39 -8.73 -12.69
C LYS A 102 8.63 -8.87 -11.81
N ARG A 103 9.48 -9.84 -12.16
CA ARG A 103 10.91 -9.78 -11.85
C ARG A 103 11.34 -8.35 -12.17
N PRO A 104 12.20 -7.70 -11.35
CA PRO A 104 12.72 -6.39 -11.72
C PRO A 104 13.16 -6.50 -13.16
N ARG A 105 12.50 -5.74 -14.05
CA ARG A 105 12.84 -5.75 -15.46
C ARG A 105 14.32 -5.42 -15.46
N ALA A 106 15.16 -6.34 -15.91
CA ALA A 106 16.40 -5.95 -16.54
C ALA A 106 15.94 -5.09 -17.71
N GLY A 107 15.74 -3.80 -17.43
CA GLY A 107 15.43 -2.82 -18.44
C GLY A 107 16.49 -2.95 -19.51
N SER A 108 16.08 -2.82 -20.76
CA SER A 108 16.97 -2.76 -21.91
C SER A 108 17.94 -1.58 -21.75
N ASP A 109 19.00 -1.78 -20.97
CA ASP A 109 20.03 -0.81 -20.61
C ASP A 109 21.17 -0.81 -21.64
N LEU A 110 20.86 -0.96 -22.93
CA LEU A 110 21.86 -0.76 -23.98
C LEU A 110 22.24 0.73 -24.15
N ARG A 111 21.62 1.64 -23.39
CA ARG A 111 21.97 3.08 -23.37
C ARG A 111 22.43 3.63 -22.01
N ASN A 112 22.42 2.83 -20.94
CA ASN A 112 22.79 3.28 -19.58
C ASN A 112 23.88 2.44 -18.90
N GLN A 113 24.49 1.48 -19.60
CA GLN A 113 25.62 0.70 -19.08
C GLN A 113 26.90 1.53 -18.81
N SER A 114 26.96 2.81 -19.18
CA SER A 114 28.16 3.65 -19.00
C SER A 114 28.18 4.55 -17.76
N ARG A 115 27.17 4.47 -16.87
CA ARG A 115 27.11 5.31 -15.66
C ARG A 115 26.85 4.57 -14.34
N SER A 116 27.35 3.34 -14.19
CA SER A 116 27.63 2.82 -12.85
C SER A 116 28.89 3.51 -12.29
N GLY A 117 28.82 4.83 -12.13
CA GLY A 117 29.83 5.57 -11.38
C GLY A 117 29.82 5.08 -9.94
N LYS A 118 30.99 5.09 -9.29
CA LYS A 118 31.11 4.81 -7.85
C LYS A 118 30.03 5.61 -7.12
N LYS A 119 29.11 4.92 -6.42
CA LYS A 119 28.03 5.59 -5.69
C LYS A 119 28.66 6.59 -4.71
N SER A 120 28.14 7.80 -4.67
CA SER A 120 28.57 8.78 -3.68
C SER A 120 28.24 8.29 -2.28
N GLN A 121 29.06 8.66 -1.28
CA GLN A 121 28.83 8.29 0.12
C GLN A 121 27.45 8.76 0.61
N TYR A 122 27.00 9.94 0.15
CA TYR A 122 25.64 10.43 0.43
C TYR A 122 24.56 9.50 -0.11
N ARG A 123 24.69 9.04 -1.37
CA ARG A 123 23.72 8.14 -1.99
C ARG A 123 23.63 6.81 -1.25
N ILE A 124 24.76 6.25 -0.81
CA ILE A 124 24.79 4.99 -0.05
C ILE A 124 24.00 5.15 1.27
N ARG A 125 24.25 6.21 2.03
CA ARG A 125 23.51 6.48 3.28
C ARG A 125 22.03 6.73 3.05
N LEU A 126 21.69 7.49 2.00
CA LEU A 126 20.31 7.75 1.62
C LEU A 126 19.59 6.45 1.28
N GLU A 127 20.22 5.56 0.50
CA GLU A 127 19.65 4.25 0.15
C GLU A 127 19.36 3.40 1.40
N GLU A 128 20.30 3.30 2.34
CA GLU A 128 20.07 2.55 3.60
C GLU A 128 18.93 3.12 4.45
N LYS A 129 18.87 4.45 4.57
CA LYS A 129 17.77 5.14 5.26
C LYS A 129 16.42 4.84 4.59
N GLN A 130 16.38 4.88 3.25
CA GLN A 130 15.15 4.62 2.51
C GLN A 130 14.69 3.17 2.66
N LYS A 131 15.62 2.20 2.64
CA LYS A 131 15.29 0.79 2.92
C LYS A 131 14.60 0.64 4.28
N LEU A 132 15.16 1.24 5.33
CA LEU A 132 14.57 1.20 6.67
C LEU A 132 13.18 1.84 6.69
N ARG A 133 13.05 3.03 6.10
CA ARG A 133 11.79 3.77 6.04
C ARG A 133 10.67 2.98 5.35
N PHE A 134 10.97 2.37 4.20
CA PHE A 134 9.99 1.61 3.43
C PHE A 134 9.67 0.26 4.06
N HIS A 135 10.67 -0.41 4.64
CA HIS A 135 10.46 -1.67 5.35
C HIS A 135 9.44 -1.48 6.49
N ASP A 136 9.64 -0.49 7.36
CA ASP A 136 8.74 -0.26 8.50
C ASP A 136 7.51 0.60 8.15
N GLY A 137 7.41 1.03 6.88
CA GLY A 137 6.34 1.88 6.36
C GLY A 137 6.21 3.23 7.07
N LEU A 138 7.30 3.83 7.53
CA LEU A 138 7.27 5.06 8.34
C LEU A 138 7.31 6.32 7.47
N THR A 139 6.77 7.41 7.99
CA THR A 139 7.03 8.74 7.38
C THR A 139 8.41 9.25 7.78
N GLU A 140 9.01 10.12 6.96
CA GLU A 140 10.32 10.72 7.25
C GLU A 140 10.34 11.42 8.62
N ARG A 141 9.25 12.14 8.94
CA ARG A 141 9.09 12.84 10.22
C ARG A 141 9.05 11.86 11.40
N GLN A 142 8.39 10.72 11.25
CA GLN A 142 8.36 9.68 12.28
C GLN A 142 9.73 9.05 12.46
N LEU A 143 10.42 8.67 11.38
CA LEU A 143 11.76 8.09 11.44
C LEU A 143 12.74 9.02 12.15
N LEU A 144 12.74 10.30 11.79
CA LEU A 144 13.57 11.32 12.44
C LEU A 144 13.24 11.47 13.93
N LYS A 145 11.96 11.36 14.34
CA LYS A 145 11.57 11.33 15.76
C LYS A 145 12.17 10.11 16.47
N TYR A 146 12.16 8.93 15.86
CA TYR A 146 12.77 7.73 16.45
C TYR A 146 14.29 7.86 16.57
N VAL A 147 14.97 8.41 15.56
CA VAL A 147 16.42 8.68 15.60
C VAL A 147 16.77 9.63 16.75
N ARG A 148 16.00 10.70 16.94
CA ARG A 148 16.20 11.63 18.07
C ARG A 148 15.98 10.98 19.43
N ILE A 149 15.03 10.04 19.53
CA ILE A 149 14.77 9.31 20.78
C ILE A 149 15.90 8.30 21.04
N ALA A 150 16.34 7.59 20.01
CA ALA A 150 17.46 6.65 20.09
C ALA A 150 18.77 7.35 20.47
N GLY A 151 19.05 8.54 19.92
CA GLY A 151 20.26 9.31 20.23
C GLY A 151 20.29 9.87 21.66
N LYS A 152 19.15 9.90 22.36
CA LYS A 152 19.07 10.26 23.79
C LYS A 152 19.15 9.05 24.71
N ALA A 153 18.98 7.84 24.16
CA ALA A 153 19.04 6.62 24.95
C ALA A 153 20.49 6.22 25.22
N LYS A 154 20.70 5.40 26.25
CA LYS A 154 22.01 4.81 26.54
C LYS A 154 22.26 3.65 25.58
N GLY A 155 23.45 3.60 24.98
CA GLY A 155 23.88 2.51 24.09
C GLY A 155 24.15 2.96 22.66
N SER A 156 24.30 2.01 21.74
CA SER A 156 24.47 2.30 20.32
C SER A 156 23.18 2.83 19.72
N THR A 157 23.20 4.07 19.21
CA THR A 157 22.03 4.73 18.60
C THR A 157 21.37 3.89 17.51
N GLY A 158 22.16 3.22 16.68
CA GLY A 158 21.64 2.37 15.59
C GLY A 158 20.89 1.15 16.12
N GLN A 159 21.44 0.49 17.14
CA GLN A 159 20.81 -0.67 17.78
C GLN A 159 19.51 -0.29 18.47
N VAL A 160 19.51 0.79 19.24
CA VAL A 160 18.32 1.29 19.93
C VAL A 160 17.26 1.75 18.92
N LEU A 161 17.65 2.36 17.81
CA LEU A 161 16.73 2.73 16.74
C LEU A 161 15.97 1.50 16.21
N LEU A 162 16.69 0.44 15.83
CA LEU A 162 16.06 -0.80 15.33
C LEU A 162 15.15 -1.44 16.38
N GLN A 163 15.58 -1.48 17.64
CA GLN A 163 14.74 -1.96 18.75
C GLN A 163 13.45 -1.16 18.88
N LEU A 164 13.52 0.17 18.81
CA LEU A 164 12.34 1.02 18.91
C LEU A 164 11.35 0.84 17.75
N LEU A 165 11.85 0.50 16.56
CA LEU A 165 11.02 0.26 15.39
C LEU A 165 10.37 -1.13 15.44
N GLU A 166 11.13 -2.15 15.83
CA GLU A 166 10.62 -3.51 15.94
C GLU A 166 9.59 -3.68 17.06
N MET A 167 9.76 -2.95 18.17
CA MET A 167 8.85 -2.98 19.34
C MET A 167 7.53 -2.20 19.15
N ARG A 168 7.22 -1.74 17.94
CA ARG A 168 5.93 -1.12 17.62
C ARG A 168 4.84 -2.17 17.47
N LEU A 169 3.61 -1.82 17.86
CA LEU A 169 2.47 -2.73 17.80
C LEU A 169 2.19 -3.22 16.37
N ASP A 170 2.21 -2.33 15.37
CA ASP A 170 1.98 -2.72 13.97
C ASP A 170 3.03 -3.72 13.46
N ASN A 171 4.29 -3.49 13.81
CA ASN A 171 5.37 -4.39 13.44
C ASN A 171 5.31 -5.73 14.19
N ILE A 172 4.97 -5.73 15.49
CA ILE A 172 4.81 -6.97 16.25
C ILE A 172 3.66 -7.82 15.69
N LEU A 173 2.55 -7.22 15.29
CA LEU A 173 1.43 -7.95 14.67
C LEU A 173 1.84 -8.61 13.35
N PHE A 174 2.65 -7.92 12.54
CA PHE A 174 3.24 -8.48 11.34
C PHE A 174 4.19 -9.64 11.66
N ARG A 175 5.08 -9.48 12.64
CA ARG A 175 6.01 -10.54 13.08
C ARG A 175 5.30 -11.76 13.67
N LEU A 176 4.17 -11.57 14.36
CA LEU A 176 3.34 -12.66 14.88
C LEU A 176 2.52 -13.37 13.80
N GLY A 177 2.49 -12.88 12.56
CA GLY A 177 1.65 -13.42 11.48
C GLY A 177 0.16 -13.10 11.63
N MET A 178 -0.23 -12.26 12.59
CA MET A 178 -1.62 -11.83 12.78
C MET A 178 -2.11 -10.91 11.65
N ALA A 179 -1.17 -10.35 10.88
CA ALA A 179 -1.43 -9.61 9.66
C ALA A 179 -0.37 -9.97 8.62
N PRO A 180 -0.73 -10.10 7.33
CA PRO A 180 0.20 -10.49 6.28
C PRO A 180 1.16 -9.35 5.87
N THR A 181 0.79 -8.09 6.14
CA THR A 181 1.59 -6.90 5.80
C THR A 181 1.48 -5.84 6.88
N ILE A 182 2.48 -4.95 6.98
CA ILE A 182 2.47 -3.83 7.95
C ILE A 182 1.30 -2.87 7.74
N PRO A 183 0.93 -2.47 6.51
CA PRO A 183 -0.29 -1.68 6.29
C PRO A 183 -1.56 -2.39 6.77
N GLY A 184 -1.66 -3.71 6.55
CA GLY A 184 -2.76 -4.53 7.07
C GLY A 184 -2.81 -4.54 8.60
N ALA A 185 -1.65 -4.65 9.26
CA ALA A 185 -1.56 -4.57 10.72
C ALA A 185 -2.05 -3.21 11.24
N ARG A 186 -1.68 -2.10 10.57
CA ARG A 186 -2.18 -0.76 10.92
C ARG A 186 -3.68 -0.63 10.76
N GLN A 187 -4.23 -1.22 9.70
CA GLN A 187 -5.66 -1.25 9.47
C GLN A 187 -6.39 -1.99 10.61
N LEU A 188 -5.88 -3.15 11.03
CA LEU A 188 -6.44 -3.90 12.15
C LEU A 188 -6.43 -3.09 13.46
N VAL A 189 -5.31 -2.42 13.75
CA VAL A 189 -5.18 -1.58 14.94
C VAL A 189 -6.13 -0.38 14.86
N ASN A 190 -6.11 0.39 13.78
CA ASN A 190 -6.96 1.58 13.60
C ASN A 190 -8.46 1.24 13.69
N HIS A 191 -8.87 0.06 13.23
CA HIS A 191 -10.26 -0.42 13.33
C HIS A 191 -10.57 -1.14 14.64
N ARG A 192 -9.69 -1.07 15.66
CA ARG A 192 -9.94 -1.59 17.02
C ARG A 192 -10.17 -3.10 17.08
N HIS A 193 -9.50 -3.87 16.22
CA HIS A 193 -9.54 -5.33 16.24
C HIS A 193 -8.56 -5.95 17.24
N ILE A 194 -7.66 -5.14 17.82
CA ILE A 194 -6.56 -5.60 18.67
C ILE A 194 -6.72 -5.09 20.10
N LEU A 195 -6.44 -5.98 21.06
CA LEU A 195 -6.36 -5.71 22.48
C LEU A 195 -4.92 -5.86 22.95
N VAL A 196 -4.44 -4.91 23.76
CA VAL A 196 -3.18 -5.02 24.49
C VAL A 196 -3.50 -5.06 25.97
N ASN A 197 -3.11 -6.13 26.66
CA ASN A 197 -3.42 -6.38 28.07
C ASN A 197 -4.92 -6.24 28.39
N GLY A 198 -5.78 -6.69 27.47
CA GLY A 198 -7.24 -6.62 27.59
C GLY A 198 -7.86 -5.25 27.27
N ARG A 199 -7.08 -4.24 26.91
CA ARG A 199 -7.58 -2.90 26.54
C ARG A 199 -7.48 -2.68 25.04
N ILE A 200 -8.48 -2.02 24.46
CA ILE A 200 -8.47 -1.63 23.05
C ILE A 200 -7.37 -0.59 22.83
N VAL A 201 -6.50 -0.86 21.85
CA VAL A 201 -5.46 0.07 21.39
C VAL A 201 -5.68 0.32 19.91
N ASP A 202 -5.88 1.59 19.52
CA ASP A 202 -6.08 2.03 18.14
C ASP A 202 -4.90 2.81 17.56
N ILE A 203 -3.76 2.82 18.29
CA ILE A 203 -2.55 3.53 17.88
C ILE A 203 -1.50 2.52 17.41
N PRO A 204 -1.19 2.43 16.10
CA PRO A 204 -0.20 1.47 15.58
C PRO A 204 1.22 1.76 16.05
N SER A 205 1.52 3.03 16.38
CA SER A 205 2.80 3.46 16.93
C SER A 205 2.96 3.20 18.43
N TYR A 206 1.99 2.50 19.05
CA TYR A 206 2.10 2.03 20.43
C TYR A 206 3.38 1.22 20.61
N ARG A 207 4.15 1.56 21.65
CA ARG A 207 5.39 0.87 22.00
C ARG A 207 5.06 -0.25 22.97
N CYS A 208 5.13 -1.47 22.48
CA CYS A 208 4.96 -2.64 23.33
C CYS A 208 6.10 -2.73 24.32
N LYS A 209 5.77 -3.17 25.52
CA LYS A 209 6.69 -3.45 26.60
C LYS A 209 6.87 -4.95 26.74
N PRO A 210 7.98 -5.40 27.32
CA PRO A 210 8.10 -6.77 27.77
C PRO A 210 6.92 -7.13 28.68
N ARG A 211 6.43 -8.36 28.53
CA ARG A 211 5.26 -8.95 29.18
C ARG A 211 3.90 -8.44 28.71
N ASP A 212 3.86 -7.63 27.65
CA ASP A 212 2.57 -7.27 27.04
C ASP A 212 1.95 -8.50 26.35
N THR A 213 0.64 -8.66 26.57
CA THR A 213 -0.20 -9.66 25.90
C THR A 213 -1.02 -8.97 24.83
N ILE A 214 -0.84 -9.39 23.58
CA ILE A 214 -1.57 -8.91 22.42
C ILE A 214 -2.61 -9.96 22.05
N ALA A 215 -3.87 -9.57 21.92
CA ALA A 215 -4.97 -10.48 21.62
C ALA A 215 -5.91 -9.92 20.56
N ALA A 216 -6.54 -10.80 19.81
CA ALA A 216 -7.70 -10.47 19.01
C ALA A 216 -8.85 -9.99 19.92
N ARG A 217 -9.62 -9.00 19.47
CA ARG A 217 -10.88 -8.63 20.12
C ARG A 217 -11.90 -9.76 20.01
N ASP A 218 -12.76 -9.89 21.02
CA ASP A 218 -13.85 -10.88 21.07
C ASP A 218 -15.03 -10.54 20.15
N GLU A 219 -14.73 -10.35 18.87
CA GLU A 219 -15.69 -10.16 17.80
C GLU A 219 -15.38 -11.17 16.70
N GLN A 220 -16.42 -11.79 16.14
CA GLN A 220 -16.25 -12.83 15.11
C GLN A 220 -15.51 -12.31 13.88
N LYS A 221 -15.75 -11.06 13.48
CA LYS A 221 -15.03 -10.40 12.38
C LYS A 221 -13.52 -10.28 12.66
N SER A 222 -13.17 -9.84 13.86
CA SER A 222 -11.76 -9.69 14.29
C SER A 222 -11.02 -11.03 14.26
N ARG A 223 -11.64 -12.07 14.83
CA ARG A 223 -11.07 -13.43 14.86
C ARG A 223 -10.92 -14.02 13.47
N ALA A 224 -11.92 -13.86 12.60
CA ALA A 224 -11.87 -14.34 11.22
C ALA A 224 -10.73 -13.67 10.42
N LEU A 225 -10.53 -12.37 10.56
CA LEU A 225 -9.44 -11.65 9.87
C LEU A 225 -8.05 -12.15 10.31
N ILE A 226 -7.85 -12.34 11.61
CA ILE A 226 -6.57 -12.81 12.16
C ILE A 226 -6.35 -14.28 11.81
N GLN A 227 -7.39 -15.11 11.87
CA GLN A 227 -7.32 -16.52 11.46
C GLN A 227 -6.92 -16.65 9.99
N ASN A 228 -7.61 -15.93 9.09
CA ASN A 228 -7.27 -15.93 7.66
C ASN A 228 -5.81 -15.48 7.44
N SER A 229 -5.32 -14.52 8.23
CA SER A 229 -3.95 -14.05 8.14
C SER A 229 -2.94 -15.13 8.55
N LEU A 230 -3.18 -15.80 9.68
CA LEU A 230 -2.36 -16.90 10.18
C LEU A 230 -2.33 -18.09 9.22
N ASP A 231 -3.46 -18.41 8.60
CA ASP A 231 -3.58 -19.51 7.64
C ASP A 231 -2.89 -19.17 6.31
N SER A 232 -2.95 -17.90 5.88
CA SER A 232 -2.37 -17.45 4.61
C SER A 232 -0.85 -17.27 4.65
N SER A 233 -0.31 -16.88 5.81
CA SER A 233 1.08 -16.49 5.98
C SER A 233 1.59 -17.00 7.33
N PRO A 234 1.80 -18.32 7.47
CA PRO A 234 2.41 -18.86 8.68
C PRO A 234 3.79 -18.23 8.88
N PRO A 235 4.12 -17.79 10.11
CA PRO A 235 5.43 -17.21 10.37
C PRO A 235 6.51 -18.30 10.18
N GLU A 236 7.43 -18.11 9.22
CA GLU A 236 8.53 -19.05 8.95
C GLU A 236 9.41 -19.27 10.18
N GLU A 237 9.83 -18.18 10.83
CA GLU A 237 10.58 -18.21 12.08
C GLU A 237 10.13 -17.05 12.98
N LEU A 238 9.59 -17.36 14.15
CA LEU A 238 9.25 -16.36 15.15
C LEU A 238 10.51 -15.95 15.92
N PRO A 239 10.80 -14.65 16.05
CA PRO A 239 11.95 -14.21 16.83
C PRO A 239 11.73 -14.51 18.31
N ASN A 240 12.81 -14.84 19.04
CA ASN A 240 12.77 -15.28 20.44
C ASN A 240 12.03 -14.33 21.41
N HIS A 241 11.93 -13.05 21.06
CA HIS A 241 11.26 -12.06 21.89
C HIS A 241 9.73 -12.14 21.82
N LEU A 242 9.16 -12.93 20.89
CA LEU A 242 7.74 -13.12 20.70
C LEU A 242 7.34 -14.58 20.91
N THR A 243 6.13 -14.80 21.39
CA THR A 243 5.52 -16.12 21.46
C THR A 243 4.09 -16.03 20.98
N LEU A 244 3.70 -16.93 20.07
CA LEU A 244 2.36 -16.99 19.51
C LEU A 244 1.62 -18.21 20.05
N GLN A 245 0.39 -18.00 20.49
CA GLN A 245 -0.58 -19.04 20.83
C GLN A 245 -1.69 -19.04 19.76
N PRO A 246 -1.58 -19.88 18.71
CA PRO A 246 -2.47 -19.81 17.55
C PRO A 246 -3.94 -20.10 17.91
N PHE A 247 -4.20 -21.07 18.79
CA PHE A 247 -5.55 -21.44 19.21
C PHE A 247 -6.32 -20.33 19.93
N GLN A 248 -5.59 -19.43 20.62
CA GLN A 248 -6.20 -18.34 21.38
C GLN A 248 -6.14 -17.01 20.63
N TYR A 249 -5.50 -16.95 19.46
CA TYR A 249 -5.17 -15.71 18.76
C TYR A 249 -4.47 -14.69 19.69
N LYS A 250 -3.54 -15.18 20.50
CA LYS A 250 -2.78 -14.39 21.47
C LYS A 250 -1.30 -14.42 21.17
N GLY A 251 -0.67 -13.27 21.24
CA GLY A 251 0.78 -13.08 21.21
C GLY A 251 1.28 -12.54 22.54
N LEU A 252 2.46 -12.98 22.94
CA LEU A 252 3.17 -12.50 24.13
C LEU A 252 4.49 -11.88 23.70
N VAL A 253 4.78 -10.71 24.24
CA VAL A 253 6.09 -10.06 24.10
C VAL A 253 6.92 -10.45 25.32
N ASN A 254 7.91 -11.33 25.18
CA ASN A 254 8.67 -11.85 26.31
C ASN A 254 9.72 -10.85 26.80
N GLN A 255 10.47 -10.27 25.86
CA GLN A 255 11.61 -9.42 26.13
C GLN A 255 11.76 -8.33 25.05
N ILE A 256 12.69 -7.41 25.25
CA ILE A 256 13.09 -6.47 24.21
C ILE A 256 13.91 -7.24 23.17
N ILE A 257 13.71 -6.93 21.89
CA ILE A 257 14.44 -7.57 20.81
C ILE A 257 15.95 -7.28 20.88
N ASP A 258 16.76 -8.31 20.65
CA ASP A 258 18.19 -8.14 20.41
C ASP A 258 18.45 -7.76 18.96
N SER A 259 19.44 -6.90 18.71
CA SER A 259 19.77 -6.44 17.36
C SER A 259 20.09 -7.57 16.36
N LYS A 260 20.50 -8.75 16.85
CA LYS A 260 20.82 -9.93 16.03
C LYS A 260 19.59 -10.61 15.41
N TRP A 261 18.42 -10.44 16.03
CA TRP A 261 17.17 -11.10 15.62
C TRP A 261 16.31 -10.22 14.70
N VAL A 262 16.80 -9.03 14.34
CA VAL A 262 16.14 -8.15 13.38
C VAL A 262 16.26 -8.77 11.99
N GLY A 263 15.15 -9.14 11.36
CA GLY A 263 15.14 -9.80 10.05
C GLY A 263 15.61 -8.93 8.87
N LEU A 264 15.91 -7.65 9.14
CA LEU A 264 16.28 -6.66 8.15
C LEU A 264 17.81 -6.52 8.05
N LYS A 265 18.38 -6.92 6.91
CA LYS A 265 19.81 -6.74 6.60
C LYS A 265 20.08 -5.29 6.18
N ILE A 266 20.28 -4.41 7.15
CA ILE A 266 20.62 -2.99 6.95
C ILE A 266 21.85 -2.63 7.77
N ASN A 267 22.64 -1.67 7.26
CA ASN A 267 23.72 -1.08 8.04
C ASN A 267 23.18 0.14 8.81
N GLU A 268 22.89 -0.05 10.09
CA GLU A 268 22.30 0.96 10.97
C GLU A 268 23.19 2.21 11.14
N LEU A 269 24.51 2.06 11.04
CA LEU A 269 25.45 3.17 11.19
C LEU A 269 25.29 4.21 10.08
N LEU A 270 25.03 3.77 8.85
CA LEU A 270 24.85 4.66 7.70
C LEU A 270 23.57 5.51 7.83
N VAL A 271 22.53 4.97 8.46
CA VAL A 271 21.29 5.69 8.76
C VAL A 271 21.54 6.77 9.81
N VAL A 272 22.28 6.45 10.87
CA VAL A 272 22.65 7.42 11.91
C VAL A 272 23.54 8.52 11.33
N GLU A 273 24.53 8.16 10.51
CA GLU A 273 25.43 9.11 9.85
C GLU A 273 24.66 10.07 8.94
N TYR A 274 23.65 9.59 8.22
CA TYR A 274 22.78 10.42 7.38
C TYR A 274 22.16 11.58 8.17
N TYR A 275 21.52 11.27 9.30
CA TYR A 275 20.83 12.29 10.11
C TYR A 275 21.79 13.20 10.88
N SER A 276 22.98 12.71 11.26
CA SER A 276 24.00 13.53 11.94
C SER A 276 24.53 14.68 11.07
N ARG A 277 24.49 14.53 9.74
CA ARG A 277 24.95 15.54 8.78
C ARG A 277 23.86 16.52 8.33
N GLN A 278 22.61 16.20 8.62
CA GLN A 278 21.46 17.01 8.20
C GLN A 278 20.97 17.96 9.31
N THR A 279 21.40 17.73 10.55
CA THR A 279 21.22 18.61 11.72
C THR A 279 22.39 19.56 11.86
#